data_AF-A0A9R1P1A1-F1
#
_entry.id   AF-A0A9R1P1A1-F1
#
_cell.length_a   1.000
_cell.length_b   1.000
_cell.length_c   1.000
_cell.angle_alpha   90.00
_cell.angle_beta   90.00
_cell.angle_gamma   90.00
#
_symmetry.space_group_name_H-M   'P 1'
#
loop_
_entity.id
_entity.type
_entity.pdbx_description
1 polymer ?
#
loop_
_entity_poly.entity_id
_entity_poly.type
_entity_poly.pdbx_seq_one_letter_code
_entity_poly.pdbx_strand_id
1 'polypeptide(L)'
;MVVIAIKCPTIEVVVVDISKPRIHAWNNDTLPIYEPGLDDVVKACRGKNLFFSTDVEKHIAEADIIFVSVNTPTKTRSLGAGKAADLTYWESAARMIADVSNSDKIDVDESTVPSFLAEGTATDDLFKPDRVLIGGRETPEGRKAVQAIKEVYAYWVSEENIVTTNLWSDELSKLAANAFLA
;
A
#
# COMPACT_ATOMS: atom_id res chain seq x y z
N MET A 1 5.33 2.03 -1.03
CA MET A 1 5.27 2.60 -2.41
C MET A 1 6.57 3.25 -2.86
N VAL A 2 7.17 4.17 -2.10
CA VAL A 2 8.42 4.84 -2.50
C VAL A 2 9.59 3.85 -2.73
N VAL A 3 9.70 2.79 -1.93
CA VAL A 3 10.71 1.73 -2.15
C VAL A 3 10.46 0.92 -3.43
N ILE A 4 9.20 0.73 -3.84
CA ILE A 4 8.90 0.11 -5.15
C ILE A 4 9.48 0.97 -6.27
N ALA A 5 9.28 2.29 -6.22
CA ALA A 5 9.78 3.17 -7.27
C ALA A 5 11.33 3.12 -7.39
N ILE A 6 12.07 3.06 -6.29
CA ILE A 6 13.54 3.00 -6.37
C ILE A 6 14.07 1.61 -6.74
N LYS A 7 13.37 0.53 -6.35
CA LYS A 7 13.79 -0.85 -6.63
C LYS A 7 13.34 -1.36 -7.99
N CYS A 8 12.25 -0.80 -8.51
CA CYS A 8 11.63 -1.18 -9.78
C CYS A 8 11.59 0.05 -10.71
N PRO A 9 12.73 0.47 -11.30
CA PRO A 9 12.80 1.70 -12.11
C PRO A 9 11.95 1.65 -13.39
N THR A 10 11.52 0.46 -13.82
CA THR A 10 10.64 0.23 -14.96
C THR A 10 9.15 0.31 -14.60
N ILE A 11 8.81 0.35 -13.31
CA ILE A 11 7.42 0.46 -12.83
C ILE A 11 7.15 1.92 -12.50
N GLU A 12 6.07 2.45 -13.08
CA GLU A 12 5.53 3.75 -12.70
C GLU A 12 4.71 3.60 -11.41
N VAL A 13 4.99 4.44 -10.43
CA VAL A 13 4.33 4.48 -9.13
C VAL A 13 3.69 5.85 -8.96
N VAL A 14 2.37 5.88 -8.84
CA VAL A 14 1.62 7.12 -8.58
C VAL A 14 0.94 7.02 -7.23
N VAL A 15 1.26 7.96 -6.33
CA VAL A 15 0.58 8.11 -5.05
C VAL A 15 -0.49 9.18 -5.20
N VAL A 16 -1.74 8.83 -4.90
CA VAL A 16 -2.89 9.73 -5.02
C VAL A 16 -3.56 9.96 -3.67
N ASP A 17 -4.02 11.19 -3.43
CA ASP A 17 -4.79 11.57 -2.23
C ASP A 17 -5.73 12.72 -2.61
N ILE A 18 -6.95 12.72 -2.07
CA ILE A 18 -7.94 13.80 -2.24
C ILE A 18 -7.47 15.12 -1.60
N SER A 19 -6.52 15.04 -0.66
CA SER A 19 -5.93 16.17 0.04
C SER A 19 -4.89 16.88 -0.82
N LYS A 20 -5.33 17.93 -1.53
CA LYS A 20 -4.45 18.85 -2.25
C LYS A 20 -3.26 19.35 -1.41
N PRO A 21 -3.42 19.74 -0.13
CA PRO A 21 -2.29 20.17 0.69
C PRO A 21 -1.24 19.06 0.91
N ARG A 22 -1.66 17.80 1.10
CA ARG A 22 -0.73 16.67 1.27
C ARG A 22 0.03 16.38 -0.01
N ILE A 23 -0.66 16.30 -1.15
CA ILE A 23 -0.02 16.07 -2.45
C ILE A 23 0.91 17.23 -2.82
N HIS A 24 0.54 18.47 -2.49
CA HIS A 24 1.43 19.60 -2.68
C HIS A 24 2.72 19.46 -1.85
N ALA A 25 2.61 19.08 -0.57
CA ALA A 25 3.78 18.83 0.28
C ALA A 25 4.69 17.71 -0.29
N TRP A 26 4.11 16.61 -0.77
CA TRP A 26 4.87 15.53 -1.41
C TRP A 26 5.60 15.95 -2.70
N ASN A 27 5.13 17.01 -3.36
CA ASN A 27 5.77 17.57 -4.56
C ASN A 27 6.76 18.71 -4.25
N ASN A 28 6.87 19.14 -3.00
CA ASN A 28 7.81 20.19 -2.56
C ASN A 28 9.11 19.60 -1.99
N ASP A 29 10.08 20.46 -1.69
CA ASP A 29 11.36 20.05 -1.08
C ASP A 29 11.25 19.64 0.39
N THR A 30 10.12 19.93 1.04
CA THR A 30 9.84 19.54 2.42
C THR A 30 8.68 18.55 2.43
N LEU A 31 8.99 17.29 2.71
CA LEU A 31 8.00 16.21 2.77
C LEU A 31 7.03 16.40 3.96
N PRO A 32 5.78 15.91 3.85
CA PRO A 32 4.77 16.05 4.92
C PRO A 32 5.03 15.17 6.15
N ILE A 33 5.99 14.24 6.07
CA ILE A 33 6.40 13.36 7.15
C ILE A 33 7.93 13.29 7.20
N TYR A 34 8.47 13.01 8.37
CA TYR A 34 9.90 12.76 8.56
C TYR A 34 10.13 11.28 8.81
N GLU A 35 10.95 10.67 7.96
CA GLU A 35 11.47 9.31 8.13
C GLU A 35 12.94 9.33 7.70
N PRO A 36 13.88 8.76 8.48
CA PRO A 36 15.28 8.68 8.09
C PRO A 36 15.44 8.05 6.69
N GLY A 37 16.19 8.72 5.82
CA GLY A 37 16.45 8.28 4.43
C GLY A 37 15.29 8.45 3.44
N LEU A 38 14.07 8.77 3.88
CA LEU A 38 12.91 8.90 2.96
C LEU A 38 13.11 10.01 1.93
N ASP A 39 13.64 11.15 2.36
CA ASP A 39 13.86 12.33 1.50
C ASP A 39 14.80 12.00 0.32
N ASP A 40 15.87 11.26 0.58
CA ASP A 40 16.82 10.83 -0.44
C ASP A 40 16.17 9.91 -1.48
N VAL A 41 15.35 8.96 -1.01
CA VAL A 41 14.64 8.02 -1.90
C VAL A 41 13.59 8.74 -2.75
N VAL A 42 12.80 9.63 -2.15
CA VAL A 42 11.81 10.42 -2.89
C VAL A 42 12.48 11.28 -3.93
N LYS A 43 13.56 12.01 -3.58
CA LYS A 43 14.31 12.85 -4.55
C LYS A 43 14.94 12.03 -5.68
N ALA A 44 15.36 10.80 -5.42
CA ALA A 44 15.94 9.94 -6.44
C ALA A 44 14.93 9.53 -7.52
N CYS A 45 13.65 9.34 -7.17
CA CYS A 45 12.61 8.78 -8.04
C CYS A 45 11.55 9.79 -8.52
N ARG A 46 11.30 10.86 -7.75
CA ARG A 46 10.24 11.83 -8.03
C ARG A 46 10.44 12.49 -9.39
N GLY A 47 9.40 12.47 -10.22
CA GLY A 47 9.42 13.00 -11.58
C GLY A 47 10.12 12.09 -12.61
N LYS A 48 10.56 10.89 -12.21
CA LYS A 48 11.08 9.86 -13.13
C LYS A 48 10.07 8.72 -13.27
N ASN A 49 9.83 8.02 -12.17
CA ASN A 49 8.85 6.94 -12.09
C ASN A 49 8.04 6.98 -10.79
N LEU A 50 8.25 7.98 -9.94
CA LEU A 50 7.42 8.27 -8.77
C LEU A 50 6.69 9.60 -8.97
N PHE A 51 5.38 9.58 -8.85
CA PHE A 51 4.52 10.75 -9.03
C PHE A 51 3.53 10.89 -7.88
N PHE A 52 3.13 12.13 -7.59
CA PHE A 52 2.12 12.46 -6.58
C PHE A 52 1.04 13.32 -7.23
N SER A 53 -0.21 12.88 -7.16
CA SER A 53 -1.31 13.50 -7.91
C SER A 53 -2.60 13.58 -7.10
N THR A 54 -3.46 14.54 -7.44
CA THR A 54 -4.84 14.61 -6.92
C THR A 54 -5.86 14.08 -7.91
N ASP A 55 -5.42 13.66 -9.10
CA ASP A 55 -6.27 13.12 -10.16
C ASP A 55 -6.46 11.61 -9.97
N VAL A 56 -7.27 11.27 -8.95
CA VAL A 56 -7.46 9.88 -8.51
C VAL A 56 -8.07 9.03 -9.62
N GLU A 57 -9.11 9.52 -10.28
CA GLU A 57 -9.85 8.75 -11.30
C GLU A 57 -8.97 8.43 -12.51
N LYS A 58 -8.21 9.41 -13.01
CA LYS A 58 -7.26 9.17 -14.10
C LYS A 58 -6.30 8.03 -13.76
N HIS A 59 -5.68 8.08 -12.57
CA HIS A 59 -4.67 7.10 -12.19
C HIS A 59 -5.25 5.74 -11.82
N ILE A 60 -6.50 5.67 -11.35
CA ILE A 60 -7.22 4.40 -11.24
C ILE A 60 -7.39 3.79 -12.64
N ALA A 61 -7.87 4.56 -13.62
CA ALA A 61 -8.12 4.04 -14.97
C ALA A 61 -6.85 3.47 -15.62
N GLU A 62 -5.71 4.14 -15.43
CA GLU A 62 -4.40 3.76 -15.99
C GLU A 62 -3.69 2.62 -15.26
N ALA A 63 -4.02 2.34 -13.98
CA ALA A 63 -3.27 1.40 -13.15
C ALA A 63 -3.59 -0.08 -13.45
N ASP A 64 -2.54 -0.91 -13.39
CA ASP A 64 -2.62 -2.38 -13.36
C ASP A 64 -2.78 -2.93 -11.92
N ILE A 65 -2.10 -2.31 -10.96
CA ILE A 65 -2.11 -2.67 -9.53
C ILE A 65 -2.46 -1.42 -8.71
N ILE A 66 -3.45 -1.54 -7.83
CA ILE A 66 -3.90 -0.45 -6.95
C ILE A 66 -3.71 -0.87 -5.50
N PHE A 67 -2.98 -0.06 -4.74
CA PHE A 67 -2.89 -0.19 -3.29
C PHE A 67 -3.87 0.75 -2.60
N VAL A 68 -4.70 0.20 -1.70
CA VAL A 68 -5.66 0.98 -0.92
C VAL A 68 -5.10 1.19 0.49
N SER A 69 -4.51 2.36 0.73
CA SER A 69 -3.90 2.75 2.01
C SER A 69 -4.64 3.95 2.62
N VAL A 70 -5.90 3.74 2.98
CA VAL A 70 -6.75 4.75 3.63
C VAL A 70 -6.95 4.41 5.10
N ASN A 71 -7.20 5.44 5.92
CA ASN A 71 -7.45 5.24 7.34
C ASN A 71 -8.75 4.44 7.57
N THR A 72 -8.75 3.60 8.60
CA THR A 72 -9.93 2.88 9.10
C THR A 72 -10.17 3.24 10.57
N PRO A 73 -10.62 4.48 10.86
CA PRO A 73 -10.69 4.99 12.22
C PRO A 73 -11.63 4.14 13.09
N THR A 74 -11.43 4.14 14.40
CA THR A 74 -12.34 3.44 15.31
C THR A 74 -13.73 4.09 15.28
N LYS A 75 -14.78 3.28 15.15
CA LYS A 75 -16.17 3.74 15.18
C LYS A 75 -16.44 4.50 16.48
N THR A 76 -17.09 5.66 16.38
CA THR A 76 -17.44 6.49 17.55
C THR A 76 -18.87 6.28 18.05
N ARG A 77 -19.72 5.63 17.25
CA ARG A 77 -21.14 5.41 17.53
C ARG A 77 -21.62 4.04 17.03
N SER A 78 -22.80 3.62 17.48
CA SER A 78 -23.48 2.37 17.10
C SER A 78 -22.76 1.08 17.53
N LEU A 79 -23.14 -0.06 16.93
CA LEU A 79 -22.53 -1.36 17.21
C LEU A 79 -21.02 -1.32 16.96
N GLY A 80 -20.24 -1.72 17.97
CA GLY A 80 -18.78 -1.71 17.91
C GLY A 80 -18.13 -0.35 18.19
N ALA A 81 -18.86 0.65 18.70
CA ALA A 81 -18.26 1.93 19.11
C ALA A 81 -17.10 1.74 20.10
N GLY A 82 -15.98 2.43 19.87
CA GLY A 82 -14.75 2.34 20.64
C GLY A 82 -13.92 1.08 20.40
N LYS A 83 -14.33 0.20 19.47
CA LYS A 83 -13.64 -1.08 19.21
C LYS A 83 -13.50 -1.44 17.73
N ALA A 84 -14.59 -1.40 16.97
CA ALA A 84 -14.62 -1.80 15.57
C ALA A 84 -14.04 -0.70 14.67
N ALA A 85 -13.36 -1.11 13.60
CA ALA A 85 -12.92 -0.22 12.53
C ALA A 85 -14.12 0.32 11.73
N ASP A 86 -14.03 1.58 11.33
CA ASP A 86 -14.94 2.21 10.38
C ASP A 86 -14.35 2.06 8.98
N LEU A 87 -15.04 1.28 8.13
CA LEU A 87 -14.60 0.96 6.78
C LEU A 87 -15.12 1.96 5.74
N THR A 88 -15.74 3.08 6.14
CA THR A 88 -16.35 4.06 5.22
C THR A 88 -15.37 4.53 4.14
N TYR A 89 -14.12 4.84 4.50
CA TYR A 89 -13.13 5.30 3.52
C TYR A 89 -12.66 4.18 2.59
N TRP A 90 -12.50 2.97 3.13
CA TRP A 90 -12.14 1.80 2.33
C TRP A 90 -13.25 1.47 1.32
N GLU A 91 -14.50 1.46 1.77
CA GLU A 91 -15.67 1.25 0.90
C GLU A 91 -15.77 2.35 -0.18
N SER A 92 -15.51 3.60 0.20
CA SER A 92 -15.48 4.71 -0.76
C SER A 92 -14.39 4.53 -1.82
N ALA A 93 -13.20 4.06 -1.45
CA ALA A 93 -12.12 3.77 -2.38
C ALA A 93 -12.49 2.61 -3.32
N ALA A 94 -13.00 1.51 -2.76
CA ALA A 94 -13.43 0.35 -3.54
C ALA A 94 -14.54 0.69 -4.55
N ARG A 95 -15.51 1.53 -4.16
CA ARG A 95 -16.57 2.01 -5.06
C ARG A 95 -15.99 2.86 -6.20
N MET A 96 -15.09 3.79 -5.88
CA MET A 96 -14.44 4.62 -6.90
C MET A 96 -13.61 3.78 -7.88
N ILE A 97 -12.88 2.77 -7.39
CA ILE A 97 -12.15 1.84 -8.24
C ILE A 97 -13.12 1.13 -9.18
N ALA A 98 -14.22 0.59 -8.65
CA ALA A 98 -15.22 -0.11 -9.46
C ALA A 98 -15.89 0.79 -10.52
N ASP A 99 -16.17 2.05 -10.19
CA ASP A 99 -16.85 2.99 -11.09
C ASP A 99 -15.94 3.50 -12.23
N VAL A 100 -14.64 3.60 -11.97
CA VAL A 100 -13.66 4.20 -12.90
C VAL A 100 -12.91 3.17 -13.73
N SER A 101 -12.78 1.94 -13.22
CA SER A 101 -12.02 0.88 -13.88
C SER A 101 -12.65 0.49 -15.22
N ASN A 102 -11.84 0.54 -16.27
CA ASN A 102 -12.22 0.13 -17.63
C ASN A 102 -11.46 -1.12 -18.12
N SER A 103 -10.63 -1.70 -17.25
CA SER A 103 -9.80 -2.89 -17.46
C SER A 103 -9.73 -3.71 -16.18
N ASP A 104 -9.25 -4.95 -16.27
CA ASP A 104 -8.94 -5.76 -15.09
C ASP A 104 -7.82 -5.10 -14.27
N LYS A 105 -7.98 -5.08 -12.95
CA LYS A 105 -7.01 -4.50 -12.00
C LYS A 105 -6.73 -5.46 -10.85
N ILE A 106 -5.54 -5.36 -10.28
CA ILE A 106 -5.17 -6.05 -9.05
C ILE A 106 -5.31 -5.07 -7.90
N ASP A 107 -6.37 -5.24 -7.10
CA ASP A 107 -6.56 -4.47 -5.87
C ASP A 107 -5.83 -5.14 -4.71
N VAL A 108 -5.04 -4.35 -3.99
CA VAL A 108 -4.21 -4.80 -2.87
C VAL A 108 -4.59 -4.01 -1.63
N ASP A 109 -5.05 -4.73 -0.61
CA ASP A 109 -5.24 -4.15 0.71
C ASP A 109 -3.87 -3.90 1.38
N GLU A 110 -3.78 -2.87 2.21
CA GLU A 110 -2.57 -2.57 2.97
C GLU A 110 -2.15 -3.73 3.91
N SER A 111 -3.07 -4.64 4.30
CA SER A 111 -2.70 -5.84 5.04
C SER A 111 -1.67 -6.71 4.31
N THR A 112 -1.65 -6.66 2.96
CA THR A 112 -0.91 -7.51 2.02
C THR A 112 0.49 -6.95 1.64
N VAL A 113 1.03 -6.00 2.40
CA VAL A 113 2.33 -5.33 2.15
C VAL A 113 3.09 -5.08 3.45
N PRO A 114 4.43 -4.89 3.46
CA PRO A 114 5.28 -5.03 4.65
C PRO A 114 4.69 -4.29 5.84
N SER A 115 3.98 -5.04 6.67
CA SER A 115 3.03 -4.40 7.57
C SER A 115 3.69 -4.04 8.90
N PHE A 116 4.97 -4.34 9.07
CA PHE A 116 5.70 -4.18 10.34
C PHE A 116 6.54 -2.90 10.35
N LEU A 117 6.03 -1.82 9.76
CA LEU A 117 6.73 -0.54 9.77
C LEU A 117 6.60 0.11 11.15
N ALA A 118 7.72 0.54 11.71
CA ALA A 118 7.74 1.41 12.87
C ALA A 118 8.14 2.84 12.47
N GLU A 119 7.51 3.83 13.12
CA GLU A 119 7.88 5.23 12.92
C GLU A 119 9.36 5.43 13.28
N GLY A 120 10.11 6.08 12.39
CA GLY A 120 11.55 6.31 12.53
C GLY A 120 12.44 5.20 11.95
N THR A 121 11.89 4.04 11.60
CA THR A 121 12.61 2.96 10.88
C THR A 121 11.91 2.51 9.60
N ALA A 122 10.80 3.15 9.22
CA ALA A 122 9.93 2.69 8.13
C ALA A 122 10.67 2.53 6.80
N THR A 123 11.63 3.41 6.51
CA THR A 123 12.46 3.30 5.31
C THR A 123 13.28 2.01 5.32
N ASP A 124 14.00 1.73 6.42
CA ASP A 124 14.83 0.54 6.58
C ASP A 124 13.98 -0.74 6.57
N ASP A 125 12.84 -0.71 7.27
CA ASP A 125 11.89 -1.83 7.33
C ASP A 125 11.34 -2.18 5.94
N LEU A 126 11.16 -1.20 5.05
CA LEU A 126 10.76 -1.42 3.66
C LEU A 126 11.90 -1.93 2.77
N PHE A 127 13.14 -1.49 3.02
CA PHE A 127 14.31 -1.93 2.25
C PHE A 127 14.80 -3.32 2.63
N LYS A 128 14.62 -3.71 3.89
CA LYS A 128 15.07 -4.99 4.46
C LYS A 128 13.98 -5.56 5.36
N PRO A 129 12.80 -5.90 4.81
CA PRO A 129 11.75 -6.48 5.61
C PRO A 129 12.18 -7.87 6.10
N ASP A 130 11.90 -8.19 7.36
CA ASP A 130 12.03 -9.55 7.88
C ASP A 130 11.20 -10.55 7.05
N ARG A 131 10.02 -10.10 6.61
CA ARG A 131 9.11 -10.85 5.76
C ARG A 131 8.11 -9.93 5.06
N VAL A 132 7.69 -10.32 3.86
CA VAL A 132 6.54 -9.76 3.14
C VAL A 132 5.44 -10.81 3.16
N LEU A 133 4.28 -10.48 3.72
CA LEU A 133 3.11 -11.34 3.70
C LEU A 133 2.17 -10.87 2.60
N ILE A 134 1.74 -11.79 1.73
CA ILE A 134 0.84 -11.50 0.62
C ILE A 134 -0.37 -12.44 0.70
N GLY A 135 -1.54 -11.88 1.04
CA GLY A 135 -2.83 -12.56 1.01
C GLY A 135 -3.51 -12.48 -0.36
N GLY A 136 -4.24 -13.53 -0.74
CA GLY A 136 -5.11 -13.49 -1.91
C GLY A 136 -6.26 -14.47 -1.87
N ARG A 137 -7.22 -14.30 -2.78
CA ARG A 137 -8.34 -15.24 -2.93
C ARG A 137 -7.83 -16.55 -3.52
N GLU A 138 -8.37 -17.68 -3.07
CA GLU A 138 -8.00 -19.03 -3.53
C GLU A 138 -8.64 -19.40 -4.89
N THR A 139 -8.62 -18.45 -5.81
CA THR A 139 -9.13 -18.56 -7.19
C THR A 139 -7.96 -18.51 -8.18
N PRO A 140 -8.12 -18.99 -9.42
CA PRO A 140 -7.08 -18.83 -10.46
C PRO A 140 -6.65 -17.37 -10.65
N GLU A 141 -7.60 -16.43 -10.63
CA GLU A 141 -7.37 -15.00 -10.77
C GLU A 141 -6.65 -14.44 -9.54
N GLY A 142 -7.10 -14.79 -8.34
CA GLY A 142 -6.46 -14.39 -7.09
C GLY A 142 -5.02 -14.89 -6.97
N ARG A 143 -4.70 -16.10 -7.46
CA ARG A 143 -3.32 -16.61 -7.50
C ARG A 143 -2.44 -15.86 -8.49
N LYS A 144 -2.98 -15.44 -9.64
CA LYS A 144 -2.25 -14.58 -10.58
C LYS A 144 -1.96 -13.21 -9.98
N ALA A 145 -2.93 -12.63 -9.25
CA ALA A 145 -2.74 -11.38 -8.53
C ALA A 145 -1.63 -11.47 -7.47
N VAL A 146 -1.66 -12.50 -6.62
CA VAL A 146 -0.60 -12.76 -5.62
C VAL A 146 0.75 -12.92 -6.30
N GLN A 147 0.82 -13.66 -7.41
CA GLN A 147 2.07 -13.87 -8.13
C GLN A 147 2.63 -12.55 -8.71
N ALA A 148 1.78 -11.70 -9.29
CA ALA A 148 2.21 -10.40 -9.81
C ALA A 148 2.78 -9.50 -8.69
N ILE A 149 2.14 -9.47 -7.50
CA ILE A 149 2.65 -8.72 -6.35
C ILE A 149 3.97 -9.32 -5.84
N LYS A 150 4.07 -10.65 -5.77
CA LYS A 150 5.31 -11.36 -5.40
C LYS A 150 6.47 -10.96 -6.33
N GLU A 151 6.23 -10.91 -7.64
CA GLU A 151 7.23 -10.51 -8.63
C GLU A 151 7.73 -9.08 -8.42
N VAL A 152 6.85 -8.15 -8.00
CA VAL A 152 7.26 -6.79 -7.63
C VAL A 152 8.21 -6.81 -6.43
N TYR A 153 7.86 -7.52 -5.35
CA TYR A 153 8.71 -7.59 -4.14
C TYR A 153 10.03 -8.35 -4.37
N ALA A 154 10.04 -9.33 -5.27
CA ALA A 154 11.22 -10.13 -5.60
C ALA A 154 12.38 -9.31 -6.19
N TYR A 155 12.16 -8.04 -6.59
CA TYR A 155 13.24 -7.14 -7.02
C TYR A 155 14.25 -6.83 -5.91
N TRP A 156 13.87 -6.92 -4.63
CA TRP A 156 14.79 -6.65 -3.52
C TRP A 156 14.58 -7.51 -2.27
N VAL A 157 13.46 -8.23 -2.18
CA VAL A 157 13.18 -9.18 -1.11
C VAL A 157 13.44 -10.58 -1.64
N SER A 158 14.21 -11.36 -0.89
CA SER A 158 14.49 -12.74 -1.24
C SER A 158 13.24 -13.62 -1.11
N GLU A 159 13.10 -14.63 -1.97
CA GLU A 159 11.87 -15.42 -2.05
C GLU A 159 11.51 -16.13 -0.75
N GLU A 160 12.50 -16.55 0.04
CA GLU A 160 12.30 -17.18 1.34
C GLU A 160 11.66 -16.23 2.37
N ASN A 161 11.78 -14.92 2.16
CA ASN A 161 11.18 -13.88 2.99
C ASN A 161 9.83 -13.41 2.43
N ILE A 162 9.33 -13.98 1.32
CA ILE A 162 8.00 -13.69 0.79
C ILE A 162 7.06 -14.85 1.12
N VAL A 163 6.13 -14.62 2.04
CA VAL A 163 5.12 -15.58 2.47
C VAL A 163 3.82 -15.28 1.74
N THR A 164 3.27 -16.27 1.04
CA THR A 164 1.95 -16.16 0.39
C THR A 164 0.92 -16.98 1.15
N THR A 165 -0.29 -16.45 1.30
CA THR A 165 -1.37 -17.12 2.05
C THR A 165 -2.75 -16.73 1.51
N ASN A 166 -3.82 -17.28 2.09
CA ASN A 166 -5.17 -16.84 1.77
C ASN A 166 -5.47 -15.47 2.41
N LEU A 167 -6.43 -14.75 1.83
CA LEU A 167 -6.80 -13.39 2.25
C LEU A 167 -7.07 -13.27 3.77
N TRP A 168 -7.85 -14.18 4.35
CA TRP A 168 -8.20 -14.11 5.77
C TRP A 168 -7.01 -14.32 6.70
N SER A 169 -6.09 -15.20 6.31
CA SER A 169 -4.88 -15.47 7.09
C SER A 169 -3.94 -14.28 7.10
N ASP A 170 -3.88 -13.53 5.99
CA ASP A 170 -3.10 -12.30 5.87
C ASP A 170 -3.59 -11.22 6.85
N GLU A 171 -4.88 -10.87 6.74
CA GLU A 171 -5.52 -9.87 7.61
C GLU A 171 -5.40 -10.25 9.10
N LEU A 172 -5.69 -11.51 9.44
CA LEU A 172 -5.61 -11.99 10.82
C LEU A 172 -4.18 -11.98 11.35
N SER A 173 -3.20 -12.35 10.54
CA SER A 173 -1.78 -12.37 10.95
C SER A 173 -1.30 -10.97 11.31
N LYS A 174 -1.76 -9.94 10.59
CA LYS A 174 -1.45 -8.56 10.91
C LYS A 174 -2.04 -8.14 12.26
N LEU A 175 -3.33 -8.40 12.48
CA LEU A 175 -3.97 -8.09 13.75
C LEU A 175 -3.32 -8.81 14.92
N ALA A 176 -3.03 -10.11 14.75
CA ALA A 176 -2.37 -10.92 15.77
C ALA A 176 -0.97 -10.39 16.10
N ALA A 177 -0.14 -10.13 15.09
CA ALA A 177 1.22 -9.66 15.32
C ALA A 177 1.27 -8.33 16.08
N ASN A 178 0.39 -7.37 15.74
CA ASN A 178 0.29 -6.12 16.49
C ASN A 178 -0.17 -6.36 17.95
N ALA A 179 -1.11 -7.29 18.17
CA ALA A 179 -1.59 -7.63 19.51
C ALA A 179 -0.52 -8.31 20.38
N PHE A 180 0.42 -9.05 19.79
CA PHE A 180 1.55 -9.66 20.50
C PHE A 180 2.65 -8.66 20.88
N LEU A 181 2.70 -7.49 20.23
CA LEU A 181 3.68 -6.42 20.48
C LEU A 181 3.18 -5.36 21.48
N ALA A 182 1.88 -5.32 21.78
CA ALA A 182 1.22 -4.36 22.69
C ALA A 182 1.28 -4.81 24.15
#